data_AF-A0A352KGX3-F1
#
_entry.id   AF-A0A352KGX3-F1
#
_cell.length_a   1.000
_cell.length_b   1.000
_cell.length_c   1.000
_cell.angle_alpha   90.00
_cell.angle_beta   90.00
_cell.angle_gamma   90.00
#
_symmetry.space_group_name_H-M   'P 1'
#
loop_
_entity.id
_entity.type
_entity.pdbx_description
1 polymer ?
#
loop_
_entity_poly.entity_id
_entity_poly.type
_entity_poly.pdbx_seq_one_letter_code
_entity_poly.pdbx_strand_id
1 'polypeptide(L)'
;MFHIRPIALVVGTMLTTLGLAMILPILLDLAADNHDWQAFFASAALTLFVGIALIFVGREPEGNGRTELNIRDAFLLTTASWVVMAVFAALPFILADIELNYTDAFFEAMSGLTTTGSTVISGLDRMPPGILMWRALLQWLGGIGIIVTAVAVLPMLQIGGMQLFRAESSDASEKLLPRAAQIATVIGSLYMLLSVVCALAYYLAGMTAFEAVAHAMTTIATGGFSTSDSSIAYFDSAAIDTIAIIFMIIG
;
A
#
# COMPACT_ATOMS: atom_id res chain seq x y z
N MET A 1 3.77 -29.14 6.83
CA MET A 1 2.98 -28.37 7.82
C MET A 1 3.27 -26.89 7.56
N PHE A 2 2.31 -25.99 7.76
CA PHE A 2 2.52 -24.56 7.53
C PHE A 2 3.39 -23.96 8.62
N HIS A 3 4.32 -23.08 8.26
CA HIS A 3 5.12 -22.32 9.20
C HIS A 3 4.43 -21.00 9.53
N ILE A 4 3.58 -21.01 10.55
CA ILE A 4 2.71 -19.87 10.91
C ILE A 4 3.50 -18.67 11.45
N ARG A 5 4.64 -18.91 12.12
CA ARG A 5 5.43 -17.85 12.77
C ARG A 5 6.00 -16.82 11.78
N PRO A 6 6.72 -17.23 10.71
CA PRO A 6 7.15 -16.27 9.68
C PRO A 6 5.99 -15.49 9.05
N ILE A 7 4.84 -16.13 8.86
CA ILE A 7 3.64 -15.48 8.29
C ILE A 7 3.12 -14.40 9.24
N ALA A 8 2.96 -14.73 10.52
CA ALA A 8 2.53 -13.79 11.55
C ALA A 8 3.50 -12.59 11.66
N LEU A 9 4.82 -12.82 11.56
CA LEU A 9 5.82 -11.77 11.62
C LEU A 9 5.67 -10.77 10.46
N VAL A 10 5.50 -11.26 9.23
CA VAL A 10 5.36 -10.40 8.04
C VAL A 10 4.02 -9.65 8.08
N VAL A 11 2.92 -10.36 8.32
CA VAL A 11 1.58 -9.73 8.43
C VAL A 11 1.55 -8.69 9.56
N GLY A 12 2.14 -9.00 10.71
CA GLY A 12 2.25 -8.05 11.82
C GLY A 12 3.05 -6.79 11.48
N THR A 13 4.13 -6.95 10.70
CA THR A 13 4.92 -5.82 10.20
C THR A 13 4.10 -4.96 9.23
N MET A 14 3.36 -5.57 8.30
CA MET A 14 2.49 -4.85 7.35
C MET A 14 1.37 -4.09 8.08
N LEU A 15 0.72 -4.72 9.06
CA LEU A 15 -0.29 -4.05 9.89
C LEU A 15 0.30 -2.89 10.70
N THR A 16 1.51 -3.06 11.24
CA THR A 16 2.17 -1.96 11.96
C THR A 16 2.41 -0.77 11.02
N THR A 17 2.89 -1.02 9.79
CA THR A 17 3.04 0.03 8.77
C THR A 17 1.71 0.68 8.41
N LEU A 18 0.65 -0.11 8.23
CA LEU A 18 -0.70 0.41 7.94
C LEU A 18 -1.23 1.31 9.07
N GLY A 19 -1.08 0.87 10.33
CA GLY A 19 -1.48 1.65 11.50
C GLY A 19 -0.67 2.95 11.66
N LEU A 20 0.62 2.94 11.34
CA LEU A 20 1.43 4.17 11.30
C LEU A 20 1.01 5.10 10.14
N ALA A 21 0.63 4.54 8.98
CA ALA A 21 0.18 5.34 7.84
C ALA A 21 -1.11 6.12 8.14
N MET A 22 -1.97 5.61 9.03
CA MET A 22 -3.17 6.32 9.52
C MET A 22 -2.85 7.61 10.29
N ILE A 23 -1.60 7.86 10.69
CA ILE A 23 -1.21 9.14 11.31
C ILE A 23 -1.42 10.31 10.33
N LEU A 24 -1.18 10.10 9.03
CA LEU A 24 -1.35 11.15 8.03
C LEU A 24 -2.79 11.67 7.94
N PRO A 25 -3.82 10.83 7.76
CA PRO A 25 -5.21 11.30 7.76
C PRO A 25 -5.63 11.90 9.11
N ILE A 26 -5.14 11.39 10.25
CA ILE A 26 -5.38 12.01 11.58
C ILE A 26 -4.90 13.47 11.59
N LEU A 27 -3.68 13.73 11.11
CA LEU A 27 -3.12 15.08 11.09
C LEU A 27 -3.90 16.02 10.17
N LEU A 28 -4.39 15.50 9.03
CA LEU A 28 -5.18 16.28 8.08
C LEU A 28 -6.56 16.62 8.62
N ASP A 29 -7.26 15.66 9.23
CA ASP A 29 -8.58 15.91 9.83
C ASP A 29 -8.47 16.87 11.02
N LEU A 30 -7.42 16.75 11.85
CA LEU A 30 -7.13 17.72 12.91
C LEU A 30 -6.86 19.12 12.35
N ALA A 31 -6.11 19.24 11.26
CA ALA A 31 -5.83 20.52 10.62
C ALA A 31 -7.08 21.14 9.96
N ALA A 32 -8.05 20.31 9.57
CA ALA A 32 -9.31 20.70 8.98
C ALA A 32 -10.46 20.86 10.00
N ASP A 33 -10.19 20.72 11.30
CA ASP A 33 -11.19 20.72 12.39
C ASP A 33 -12.33 19.69 12.18
N ASN A 34 -12.00 18.57 11.52
CA ASN A 34 -12.93 17.47 11.26
C ASN A 34 -12.80 16.39 12.34
N HIS A 35 -13.91 15.92 12.90
CA HIS A 35 -13.94 14.97 14.02
C HIS A 35 -13.57 13.52 13.63
N ASP A 36 -13.51 13.18 12.34
CA ASP A 36 -13.17 11.85 11.83
C ASP A 36 -11.73 11.41 12.18
N TRP A 37 -10.88 12.32 12.66
CA TRP A 37 -9.58 11.96 13.24
C TRP A 37 -9.71 10.90 14.34
N GLN A 38 -10.84 10.87 15.07
CA GLN A 38 -11.12 9.88 16.11
C GLN A 38 -11.28 8.47 15.54
N ALA A 39 -11.94 8.34 14.39
CA ALA A 39 -12.11 7.08 13.67
C ALA A 39 -10.76 6.52 13.21
N PHE A 40 -9.91 7.38 12.65
CA PHE A 40 -8.55 7.00 12.29
C PHE A 40 -7.69 6.67 13.50
N PHE A 41 -7.79 7.42 14.59
CA PHE A 41 -7.03 7.14 15.82
C PHE A 41 -7.40 5.78 16.43
N ALA A 42 -8.69 5.48 16.56
CA ALA A 42 -9.17 4.20 17.07
C ALA A 42 -8.72 3.03 16.17
N SER A 43 -8.83 3.22 14.84
CA SER A 43 -8.37 2.26 13.84
C SER A 43 -6.86 2.02 13.92
N ALA A 44 -6.07 3.09 14.04
CA ALA A 44 -4.62 3.04 14.15
C ALA A 44 -4.20 2.29 15.42
N ALA A 45 -4.81 2.62 16.56
CA ALA A 45 -4.50 1.98 17.84
C ALA A 45 -4.78 0.47 17.81
N LEU A 46 -5.94 0.06 17.29
CA LEU A 46 -6.29 -1.36 17.16
C LEU A 46 -5.35 -2.08 16.18
N THR A 47 -5.09 -1.47 15.03
CA THR A 47 -4.22 -2.05 13.99
C THR A 47 -2.79 -2.21 14.49
N LEU A 48 -2.24 -1.20 15.18
CA LEU A 48 -0.92 -1.24 15.80
C LEU A 48 -0.86 -2.31 16.90
N PHE A 49 -1.88 -2.38 17.76
CA PHE A 49 -1.94 -3.39 18.81
C PHE A 49 -1.88 -4.80 18.23
N VAL A 50 -2.71 -5.11 17.23
CA VAL A 50 -2.73 -6.43 16.58
C VAL A 50 -1.43 -6.68 15.81
N GLY A 51 -0.94 -5.69 15.07
CA GLY A 51 0.30 -5.80 14.30
C GLY A 51 1.51 -6.12 15.19
N ILE A 52 1.67 -5.38 16.29
CA ILE A 52 2.74 -5.60 17.27
C ILE A 52 2.58 -6.95 17.95
N ALA A 53 1.36 -7.35 18.34
CA ALA A 53 1.10 -8.66 18.93
C ALA A 53 1.51 -9.82 17.98
N LEU A 54 1.19 -9.70 16.68
CA LEU A 54 1.60 -10.68 15.68
C LEU A 54 3.12 -10.73 15.47
N ILE A 55 3.82 -9.58 15.55
CA ILE A 55 5.28 -9.55 15.53
C ILE A 55 5.86 -10.32 16.72
N PHE A 56 5.31 -10.13 17.93
CA PHE A 56 5.76 -10.87 19.12
C PHE A 56 5.54 -12.38 18.99
N VAL A 57 4.40 -12.80 18.44
CA VAL A 57 4.09 -14.23 18.20
C VAL A 57 4.97 -14.82 17.08
N GLY A 58 5.27 -14.03 16.06
CA GLY A 58 6.03 -14.45 14.88
C GLY A 58 7.54 -14.48 15.07
N ARG A 59 8.08 -13.80 16.10
CA ARG A 59 9.50 -13.84 16.44
C ARG A 59 9.89 -15.24 16.91
N GLU A 60 10.94 -15.78 16.31
CA GLU A 60 11.53 -17.04 16.77
C GLU A 60 12.33 -16.82 18.05
N PRO A 61 12.28 -17.75 19.02
CA PRO A 61 13.16 -17.73 20.19
C PRO A 61 14.63 -17.75 19.75
N GLU A 62 15.46 -16.91 20.39
CA GLU A 62 16.91 -16.92 20.19
C GLU A 62 17.46 -18.35 20.35
N GLY A 63 18.09 -18.88 19.30
CA GLY A 63 18.72 -20.20 19.31
C GLY A 63 18.16 -21.23 18.31
N ASN A 64 16.95 -21.01 17.77
CA ASN A 64 16.48 -21.76 16.60
C ASN A 64 16.86 -20.98 15.33
N GLY A 65 17.51 -21.64 14.36
CA GLY A 65 17.80 -21.03 13.06
C GLY A 65 16.52 -20.58 12.35
N ARG A 66 16.63 -19.58 11.46
CA ARG A 66 15.49 -18.98 10.76
C ARG A 66 14.72 -20.06 9.99
N THR A 67 13.44 -20.27 10.33
CA THR A 67 12.59 -21.16 9.53
C THR A 67 12.43 -20.58 8.12
N GLU A 68 12.95 -21.29 7.12
CA GLU A 68 12.81 -20.91 5.71
C GLU A 68 11.36 -21.10 5.23
N LEU A 69 10.83 -20.08 4.56
CA LEU A 69 9.49 -20.15 3.95
C LEU A 69 9.51 -21.13 2.78
N ASN A 70 8.66 -22.14 2.84
CA ASN A 70 8.41 -23.00 1.68
C ASN A 70 7.40 -22.33 0.74
N ILE A 71 7.27 -22.82 -0.50
CA ILE A 71 6.35 -22.28 -1.52
C ILE A 71 4.90 -22.21 -1.03
N ARG A 72 4.44 -23.21 -0.27
CA ARG A 72 3.09 -23.23 0.33
C ARG A 72 2.90 -22.12 1.35
N ASP A 73 3.94 -21.81 2.12
CA ASP A 73 3.91 -20.73 3.10
C ASP A 73 3.92 -19.37 2.38
N ALA A 74 4.64 -19.24 1.26
CA ALA A 74 4.65 -18.03 0.44
C ALA A 74 3.27 -17.74 -0.19
N PHE A 75 2.55 -18.76 -0.66
CA PHE A 75 1.17 -18.60 -1.14
C PHE A 75 0.24 -18.15 -0.01
N LEU A 76 0.28 -18.83 1.14
CA LEU A 76 -0.55 -18.47 2.29
C LEU A 76 -0.23 -17.07 2.79
N LEU A 77 1.06 -16.71 2.88
CA LEU A 77 1.52 -15.39 3.26
C LEU A 77 0.94 -14.33 2.33
N THR A 78 1.09 -14.51 1.02
CA THR A 78 0.61 -13.53 0.03
C THR A 78 -0.88 -13.30 0.18
N THR A 79 -1.69 -14.36 0.19
CA THR A 79 -3.15 -14.25 0.36
C THR A 79 -3.53 -13.63 1.70
N ALA A 80 -2.90 -14.07 2.80
CA ALA A 80 -3.17 -13.54 4.12
C ALA A 80 -2.83 -12.05 4.22
N SER A 81 -1.69 -11.62 3.66
CA SER A 81 -1.28 -10.21 3.67
C SER A 81 -2.33 -9.30 3.04
N TRP A 82 -2.82 -9.61 1.85
CA TRP A 82 -3.83 -8.77 1.17
C TRP A 82 -5.17 -8.75 1.90
N VAL A 83 -5.67 -9.93 2.32
CA VAL A 83 -6.97 -10.03 3.00
C VAL A 83 -6.92 -9.36 4.36
N VAL A 84 -5.89 -9.62 5.17
CA VAL A 84 -5.76 -9.05 6.52
C VAL A 84 -5.56 -7.54 6.42
N MET A 85 -4.71 -7.04 5.53
CA MET A 85 -4.57 -5.60 5.34
C MET A 85 -5.89 -4.94 4.95
N ALA A 86 -6.67 -5.53 4.04
CA ALA A 86 -7.98 -4.98 3.64
C ALA A 86 -8.98 -4.91 4.80
N VAL A 87 -9.02 -5.94 5.66
CA VAL A 87 -9.87 -5.93 6.87
C VAL A 87 -9.52 -4.76 7.78
N PHE A 88 -8.24 -4.53 8.07
CA PHE A 88 -7.82 -3.45 8.95
C PHE A 88 -7.88 -2.07 8.27
N ALA A 89 -7.67 -2.00 6.96
CA ALA A 89 -7.78 -0.77 6.18
C ALA A 89 -9.23 -0.27 6.03
N ALA A 90 -10.21 -1.17 6.17
CA ALA A 90 -11.63 -0.83 6.17
C ALA A 90 -12.11 -0.17 7.47
N LEU A 91 -11.40 -0.37 8.58
CA LEU A 91 -11.79 0.17 9.89
C LEU A 91 -12.11 1.68 9.90
N PRO A 92 -11.24 2.58 9.39
CA PRO A 92 -11.54 4.00 9.40
C PRO A 92 -12.77 4.36 8.57
N PHE A 93 -13.05 3.63 7.47
CA PHE A 93 -14.25 3.87 6.66
C PHE A 93 -15.56 3.50 7.39
N ILE A 94 -15.51 2.55 8.31
CA ILE A 94 -16.67 2.12 9.10
C ILE A 94 -16.90 3.04 10.31
N LEU A 95 -15.81 3.53 10.90
CA LEU A 95 -15.85 4.32 12.13
C LEU A 95 -16.03 5.82 11.87
N ALA A 96 -15.68 6.31 10.68
CA ALA A 96 -15.87 7.70 10.28
C ALA A 96 -17.35 8.01 9.96
N ASP A 97 -17.71 9.28 10.01
CA ASP A 97 -19.08 9.77 9.79
C ASP A 97 -19.46 9.85 8.30
N ILE A 98 -19.16 8.77 7.56
CA ILE A 98 -19.46 8.62 6.12
C ILE A 98 -20.47 7.49 5.84
N GLU A 99 -21.02 6.89 6.91
CA GLU A 99 -22.12 5.92 6.90
C GLU A 99 -21.96 4.70 5.97
N LEU A 100 -20.72 4.25 5.74
CA LEU A 100 -20.47 3.04 4.95
C LEU A 100 -20.80 1.78 5.75
N ASN A 101 -21.51 0.84 5.12
CA ASN A 101 -21.61 -0.52 5.66
C ASN A 101 -20.27 -1.25 5.54
N TYR A 102 -20.10 -2.34 6.29
CA TYR A 102 -18.84 -3.09 6.30
C TYR A 102 -18.43 -3.62 4.91
N THR A 103 -19.39 -4.07 4.10
CA THR A 103 -19.11 -4.63 2.77
C THR A 103 -18.55 -3.56 1.84
N ASP A 104 -19.13 -2.36 1.85
CA ASP A 104 -18.69 -1.23 1.05
C ASP A 104 -17.34 -0.70 1.54
N ALA A 105 -17.13 -0.61 2.86
CA ALA A 105 -15.85 -0.25 3.45
C ALA A 105 -14.73 -1.25 3.10
N PHE A 106 -15.02 -2.55 3.14
CA PHE A 106 -14.09 -3.59 2.73
C PHE A 106 -13.80 -3.53 1.24
N PHE A 107 -14.83 -3.29 0.40
CA PHE A 107 -14.66 -3.12 -1.03
C PHE A 107 -13.76 -1.92 -1.36
N GLU A 108 -14.01 -0.77 -0.75
CA GLU A 108 -13.21 0.45 -0.95
C GLU A 108 -11.75 0.22 -0.52
N ALA A 109 -11.55 -0.41 0.65
CA ALA A 109 -10.22 -0.71 1.18
C ALA A 109 -9.46 -1.70 0.29
N MET A 110 -10.13 -2.77 -0.16
CA MET A 110 -9.54 -3.76 -1.06
C MET A 110 -9.18 -3.12 -2.40
N SER A 111 -10.10 -2.37 -3.01
CA SER A 111 -9.89 -1.66 -4.28
C SER A 111 -8.74 -0.66 -4.21
N GLY A 112 -8.61 0.05 -3.10
CA GLY A 112 -7.47 0.92 -2.82
C GLY A 112 -6.17 0.12 -2.75
N LEU A 113 -6.09 -0.88 -1.87
CA LEU A 113 -4.87 -1.67 -1.68
C LEU A 113 -4.43 -2.43 -2.93
N THR A 114 -5.36 -2.92 -3.74
CA THR A 114 -5.03 -3.63 -4.99
C THR A 114 -4.84 -2.69 -6.18
N THR A 115 -4.80 -1.37 -5.94
CA THR A 115 -4.66 -0.35 -6.98
C THR A 115 -5.68 -0.52 -8.11
N THR A 116 -6.90 -0.95 -7.77
CA THR A 116 -7.97 -1.20 -8.75
C THR A 116 -8.73 0.07 -9.09
N GLY A 117 -8.89 0.98 -8.13
CA GLY A 117 -9.45 2.31 -8.38
C GLY A 117 -10.97 2.37 -8.54
N SER A 118 -11.67 1.26 -8.34
CA SER A 118 -13.13 1.25 -8.29
C SER A 118 -13.60 1.77 -6.94
N THR A 119 -14.62 2.62 -6.91
CA THR A 119 -15.14 3.21 -5.67
C THR A 119 -16.64 2.99 -5.56
N VAL A 120 -17.09 2.79 -4.32
CA VAL A 120 -18.52 2.77 -3.93
C VAL A 120 -18.92 4.07 -3.24
N ILE A 121 -17.96 4.95 -2.97
CA ILE A 121 -18.16 6.25 -2.34
C ILE A 121 -18.50 7.28 -3.42
N SER A 122 -19.49 8.12 -3.14
CA SER A 122 -19.87 9.27 -3.98
C SER A 122 -19.85 10.56 -3.18
N GLY A 123 -19.83 11.71 -3.85
CA GLY A 123 -19.73 13.01 -3.19
C GLY A 123 -18.32 13.31 -2.69
N LEU A 124 -17.30 12.81 -3.37
CA LEU A 124 -15.88 12.96 -2.98
C LEU A 124 -15.45 14.43 -2.87
N ASP A 125 -16.04 15.32 -3.66
CA ASP A 125 -15.75 16.76 -3.66
C ASP A 125 -16.02 17.43 -2.31
N ARG A 126 -16.85 16.83 -1.45
CA ARG A 126 -17.22 17.33 -0.11
C ARG A 126 -16.73 16.42 1.01
N MET A 127 -15.94 15.41 0.67
CA MET A 127 -15.47 14.40 1.62
C MET A 127 -14.36 14.98 2.51
N PRO A 128 -14.27 14.55 3.78
CA PRO A 128 -13.18 14.93 4.67
C PRO A 128 -11.80 14.63 4.09
N PRO A 129 -10.80 15.51 4.31
CA PRO A 129 -9.47 15.34 3.73
C PRO A 129 -8.76 14.08 4.24
N GLY A 130 -9.04 13.63 5.47
CA GLY A 130 -8.51 12.36 5.99
C GLY A 130 -9.01 11.15 5.21
N ILE A 131 -10.29 11.10 4.85
CA ILE A 131 -10.86 10.01 4.02
C ILE A 131 -10.24 10.01 2.63
N LEU A 132 -10.17 11.18 1.98
CA LEU A 132 -9.56 11.33 0.66
C LEU A 132 -8.08 10.94 0.67
N MET A 133 -7.33 11.37 1.67
CA MET A 133 -5.92 10.99 1.85
C MET A 133 -5.77 9.50 2.11
N TRP A 134 -6.64 8.91 2.92
CA TRP A 134 -6.58 7.47 3.20
C TRP A 134 -6.77 6.66 1.94
N ARG A 135 -7.73 7.03 1.09
CA ARG A 135 -7.94 6.39 -0.23
C ARG A 135 -6.66 6.45 -1.07
N ALA A 136 -6.02 7.61 -1.16
CA ALA A 136 -4.75 7.76 -1.88
C ALA A 136 -3.60 6.95 -1.27
N LEU A 137 -3.48 6.94 0.07
CA LEU A 137 -2.50 6.16 0.82
C LEU A 137 -2.65 4.66 0.58
N LEU A 138 -3.87 4.14 0.52
CA LEU A 138 -4.09 2.72 0.26
C LEU A 138 -3.56 2.31 -1.12
N GLN A 139 -3.79 3.12 -2.15
CA GLN A 139 -3.21 2.85 -3.48
C GLN A 139 -1.69 2.93 -3.46
N TRP A 140 -1.14 3.93 -2.78
CA TRP A 140 0.30 4.10 -2.69
C TRP A 140 1.00 2.96 -1.95
N LEU A 141 0.45 2.53 -0.81
CA LEU A 141 0.92 1.36 -0.05
C LEU A 141 0.73 0.06 -0.85
N GLY A 142 -0.38 -0.04 -1.59
CA GLY A 142 -0.68 -1.15 -2.49
C GLY A 142 0.34 -1.29 -3.62
N GLY A 143 0.65 -0.17 -4.29
CA GLY A 143 1.58 -0.09 -5.41
C GLY A 143 2.99 -0.54 -5.00
N ILE A 144 3.53 -0.04 -3.90
CA ILE A 144 4.82 -0.54 -3.39
C ILE A 144 4.71 -2.00 -2.92
N GLY A 145 3.57 -2.39 -2.35
CA GLY A 145 3.29 -3.75 -1.88
C GLY A 145 3.37 -4.79 -2.99
N ILE A 146 2.76 -4.54 -4.16
CA ILE A 146 2.79 -5.49 -5.28
C ILE A 146 4.18 -5.59 -5.89
N ILE A 147 4.91 -4.48 -6.00
CA ILE A 147 6.30 -4.44 -6.48
C ILE A 147 7.21 -5.31 -5.59
N VAL A 148 7.17 -5.08 -4.27
CA VAL A 148 8.00 -5.81 -3.30
C VAL A 148 7.62 -7.29 -3.30
N THR A 149 6.33 -7.61 -3.36
CA THR A 149 5.85 -9.00 -3.43
C THR A 149 6.33 -9.68 -4.71
N ALA A 150 6.26 -9.00 -5.85
CA ALA A 150 6.74 -9.55 -7.13
C ALA A 150 8.25 -9.85 -7.07
N VAL A 151 9.07 -8.93 -6.57
CA VAL A 151 10.53 -9.14 -6.43
C VAL A 151 10.86 -10.28 -5.46
N ALA A 152 10.08 -10.45 -4.39
CA ALA A 152 10.29 -11.52 -3.41
C ALA A 152 9.82 -12.90 -3.91
N VAL A 153 8.68 -12.96 -4.62
CA VAL A 153 8.01 -14.21 -4.97
C VAL A 153 8.40 -14.73 -6.36
N LEU A 154 8.62 -13.86 -7.35
CA LEU A 154 8.97 -14.28 -8.73
C LEU A 154 10.20 -15.21 -8.79
N PRO A 155 11.30 -14.98 -8.04
CA PRO A 155 12.44 -15.89 -8.05
C PRO A 155 12.08 -17.30 -7.54
N MET A 156 11.11 -17.41 -6.62
CA MET A 156 10.67 -18.67 -6.03
C MET A 156 9.73 -19.45 -6.96
N LEU A 157 8.94 -18.76 -7.79
CA LEU A 157 7.97 -19.38 -8.69
C LEU A 157 8.61 -20.07 -9.90
N GLN A 158 9.90 -19.84 -10.20
CA GLN A 158 10.62 -20.41 -11.35
C GLN A 158 9.95 -20.17 -12.73
N ILE A 159 9.00 -19.25 -12.82
CA ILE A 159 8.34 -18.88 -14.08
C ILE A 159 9.18 -17.77 -14.71
N GLY A 160 9.85 -18.05 -15.83
CA GLY A 160 10.64 -17.05 -16.58
C GLY A 160 12.11 -17.39 -16.82
N GLY A 161 12.44 -18.58 -17.33
CA GLY A 161 13.78 -18.87 -17.88
C GLY A 161 14.93 -18.97 -16.87
N MET A 162 14.67 -18.82 -15.56
CA MET A 162 15.70 -18.86 -14.49
C MET A 162 16.39 -20.23 -14.33
N GLN A 163 15.85 -21.29 -14.96
CA GLN A 163 16.55 -22.58 -15.11
C GLN A 163 17.79 -22.47 -16.02
N LEU A 164 17.78 -21.56 -17.00
CA LEU A 164 18.92 -21.30 -17.90
C LEU A 164 20.08 -20.63 -17.16
N PHE A 165 19.80 -19.72 -16.21
CA PHE A 165 20.82 -19.05 -15.39
C PHE A 165 21.55 -19.99 -14.40
N ARG A 166 20.87 -21.06 -13.96
CA ARG A 166 21.50 -22.11 -13.14
C ARG A 166 22.34 -23.09 -13.96
N ALA A 167 22.08 -23.25 -15.25
CA ALA A 167 22.89 -24.10 -16.11
C ALA A 167 24.31 -23.54 -16.32
N GLU A 168 24.51 -22.22 -16.19
CA GLU A 168 25.81 -21.56 -16.39
C GLU A 168 26.55 -21.17 -15.10
N SER A 169 25.95 -21.27 -13.91
CA SER A 169 26.61 -20.84 -12.67
C SER A 169 26.46 -21.84 -11.53
N SER A 170 27.58 -22.50 -11.20
CA SER A 170 27.71 -23.53 -10.15
C SER A 170 27.61 -22.99 -8.72
N ASP A 171 27.35 -21.70 -8.52
CA ASP A 171 27.63 -20.98 -7.27
C ASP A 171 26.49 -20.02 -6.83
N ALA A 172 25.24 -20.44 -7.04
CA ALA A 172 24.07 -19.53 -7.02
C ALA A 172 23.18 -19.57 -5.76
N SER A 173 23.50 -20.33 -4.71
CA SER A 173 22.57 -20.49 -3.57
C SER A 173 22.67 -19.37 -2.51
N GLU A 174 23.87 -18.86 -2.18
CA GLU A 174 24.05 -17.97 -1.03
C GLU A 174 23.74 -16.48 -1.28
N LYS A 175 23.67 -16.03 -2.55
CA LYS A 175 23.56 -14.59 -2.89
C LYS A 175 22.18 -14.11 -3.34
N LEU A 176 21.14 -14.96 -3.30
CA LEU A 176 19.81 -14.62 -3.81
C LEU A 176 19.02 -13.68 -2.87
N LEU A 177 19.05 -13.95 -1.56
CA LEU A 177 18.35 -13.15 -0.53
C LEU A 177 18.91 -11.71 -0.36
N PRO A 178 20.24 -11.48 -0.32
CA PRO A 178 20.79 -10.12 -0.25
C PRO A 178 20.40 -9.25 -1.44
N ARG A 179 20.26 -9.85 -2.64
CA ARG A 179 19.90 -9.13 -3.87
C ARG A 179 18.44 -8.69 -3.87
N ALA A 180 17.50 -9.50 -3.39
CA ALA A 180 16.08 -9.13 -3.38
C ALA A 180 15.82 -7.92 -2.48
N ALA A 181 16.42 -7.87 -1.28
CA ALA A 181 16.29 -6.73 -0.37
C ALA A 181 16.94 -5.45 -0.94
N GLN A 182 18.08 -5.57 -1.61
CA GLN A 182 18.73 -4.45 -2.31
C GLN A 182 17.86 -3.92 -3.45
N ILE A 183 17.30 -4.81 -4.28
CA ILE A 183 16.39 -4.45 -5.37
C ILE A 183 15.13 -3.75 -4.83
N ALA A 184 14.50 -4.31 -3.79
CA ALA A 184 13.34 -3.70 -3.15
C ALA A 184 13.65 -2.31 -2.59
N THR A 185 14.83 -2.10 -2.02
CA THR A 185 15.27 -0.78 -1.51
C THR A 185 15.44 0.22 -2.65
N VAL A 186 16.09 -0.17 -3.74
CA VAL A 186 16.27 0.70 -4.92
C VAL A 186 14.91 1.07 -5.52
N ILE A 187 14.04 0.09 -5.75
CA ILE A 187 12.72 0.36 -6.33
C ILE A 187 11.88 1.23 -5.38
N GLY A 188 11.89 0.96 -4.08
CA GLY A 188 11.19 1.79 -3.10
C GLY A 188 11.67 3.24 -3.08
N SER A 189 12.99 3.45 -3.23
CA SER A 189 13.55 4.81 -3.33
C SER A 189 13.13 5.53 -4.62
N LEU A 190 13.08 4.83 -5.75
CA LEU A 190 12.59 5.38 -7.02
C LEU A 190 11.10 5.70 -6.95
N TYR A 191 10.30 4.80 -6.38
CA TYR A 191 8.86 4.99 -6.18
C TYR A 191 8.56 6.26 -5.35
N MET A 192 9.29 6.45 -4.25
CA MET A 192 9.23 7.67 -3.43
C MET A 192 9.64 8.92 -4.24
N LEU A 193 10.77 8.86 -4.95
CA LEU A 193 11.27 9.99 -5.74
C LEU A 193 10.25 10.39 -6.82
N LEU A 194 9.74 9.42 -7.58
CA LEU A 194 8.74 9.65 -8.61
C LEU A 194 7.46 10.23 -8.03
N SER A 195 7.00 9.75 -6.87
CA SER A 195 5.85 10.32 -6.17
C SER A 195 6.04 11.79 -5.84
N VAL A 196 7.22 12.17 -5.31
CA VAL A 196 7.53 13.58 -4.97
C VAL A 196 7.61 14.44 -6.23
N VAL A 197 8.29 13.98 -7.28
CA VAL A 197 8.40 14.74 -8.53
C VAL A 197 7.04 14.91 -9.20
N CYS A 198 6.20 13.86 -9.19
CA CYS A 198 4.83 13.92 -9.70
C CYS A 198 3.97 14.92 -8.92
N ALA A 199 4.04 14.89 -7.59
CA ALA A 199 3.32 15.85 -6.74
C ALA A 199 3.76 17.30 -7.00
N LEU A 200 5.07 17.54 -7.15
CA LEU A 200 5.57 18.86 -7.50
C LEU A 200 5.09 19.30 -8.89
N ALA A 201 5.06 18.41 -9.87
CA ALA A 201 4.55 18.71 -11.20
C ALA A 201 3.07 19.09 -11.17
N TYR A 202 2.22 18.32 -10.47
CA TYR A 202 0.80 18.63 -10.31
C TYR A 202 0.56 19.97 -9.59
N TYR A 203 1.32 20.23 -8.52
CA TYR A 203 1.23 21.49 -7.79
C TYR A 203 1.58 22.69 -8.69
N LEU A 204 2.68 22.59 -9.44
CA LEU A 204 3.09 23.64 -10.39
C LEU A 204 2.12 23.81 -11.57
N ALA A 205 1.33 22.78 -11.89
CA ALA A 205 0.29 22.81 -12.91
C ALA A 205 -1.05 23.38 -12.42
N GLY A 206 -1.17 23.70 -11.13
CA GLY A 206 -2.30 24.43 -10.55
C GLY A 206 -3.17 23.66 -9.55
N MET A 207 -2.84 22.41 -9.22
CA MET A 207 -3.52 21.70 -8.12
C MET A 207 -3.17 22.32 -6.76
N THR A 208 -4.07 22.21 -5.79
CA THR A 208 -3.70 22.50 -4.38
C THR A 208 -2.64 21.50 -3.91
N ALA A 209 -1.87 21.85 -2.87
CA ALA A 209 -0.84 20.94 -2.34
C ALA A 209 -1.42 19.59 -1.89
N PHE A 210 -2.63 19.60 -1.35
CA PHE A 210 -3.34 18.38 -0.95
C PHE A 210 -3.70 17.50 -2.14
N GLU A 211 -4.35 18.07 -3.16
CA GLU A 211 -4.72 17.35 -4.38
C GLU A 211 -3.48 16.82 -5.09
N ALA A 212 -2.44 17.64 -5.23
CA ALA A 212 -1.21 17.27 -5.92
C ALA A 212 -0.54 16.04 -5.28
N VAL A 213 -0.49 15.97 -3.95
CA VAL A 213 0.04 14.82 -3.22
C VAL A 213 -0.87 13.60 -3.38
N ALA A 214 -2.18 13.77 -3.18
CA ALA A 214 -3.15 12.67 -3.29
C ALA A 214 -3.15 12.05 -4.69
N HIS A 215 -3.15 12.87 -5.75
CA HIS A 215 -3.14 12.42 -7.14
C HIS A 215 -1.78 11.85 -7.57
N ALA A 216 -0.67 12.37 -7.07
CA ALA A 216 0.65 11.78 -7.34
C ALA A 216 0.77 10.37 -6.77
N MET A 217 0.24 10.16 -5.57
CA MET A 217 0.21 8.86 -4.91
C MET A 217 -0.58 7.81 -5.70
N THR A 218 -1.74 8.19 -6.25
CA THR A 218 -2.60 7.29 -7.02
C THR A 218 -2.09 7.07 -8.45
N THR A 219 -1.45 8.08 -9.04
CA THR A 219 -0.89 8.03 -10.40
C THR A 219 0.33 7.12 -10.49
N ILE A 220 1.30 7.28 -9.57
CA ILE A 220 2.49 6.42 -9.52
C ILE A 220 2.13 4.98 -9.14
N ALA A 221 1.07 4.78 -8.36
CA ALA A 221 0.53 3.45 -8.07
C ALA A 221 -0.27 2.85 -9.24
N THR A 222 -0.51 3.60 -10.33
CA THR A 222 -1.40 3.21 -11.44
C THR A 222 -2.82 2.84 -10.98
N GLY A 223 -3.30 3.43 -9.89
CA GLY A 223 -4.53 3.02 -9.23
C GLY A 223 -5.76 3.85 -9.58
N GLY A 224 -5.63 5.15 -9.83
CA GLY A 224 -6.73 5.98 -10.36
C GLY A 224 -7.78 6.51 -9.37
N PHE A 225 -7.55 6.42 -8.05
CA PHE A 225 -8.38 7.19 -7.09
C PHE A 225 -8.12 8.69 -7.22
N SER A 226 -9.14 9.47 -6.86
CA SER A 226 -9.17 10.93 -6.97
C SER A 226 -9.83 11.57 -5.75
N THR A 227 -9.53 12.84 -5.55
CA THR A 227 -10.20 13.75 -4.61
C THR A 227 -11.58 14.22 -5.07
N SER A 228 -11.94 13.96 -6.33
CA SER A 228 -13.21 14.37 -6.95
C SER A 228 -13.90 13.19 -7.63
N ASP A 229 -15.24 13.23 -7.67
CA ASP A 229 -16.08 12.26 -8.38
C ASP A 229 -15.80 12.26 -9.89
N SER A 230 -15.38 13.39 -10.46
CA SER A 230 -15.03 13.50 -11.88
C SER A 230 -13.57 13.11 -12.19
N SER A 231 -12.87 12.53 -11.22
CA SER A 231 -11.48 12.09 -11.37
C SER A 231 -10.57 13.23 -11.86
N ILE A 232 -9.63 12.96 -12.77
CA ILE A 232 -8.71 13.95 -13.34
C ILE A 232 -9.45 15.02 -14.18
N ALA A 233 -10.65 14.70 -14.69
CA ALA A 233 -11.45 15.63 -15.49
C ALA A 233 -11.95 16.83 -14.67
N TYR A 234 -11.93 16.75 -13.33
CA TYR A 234 -12.22 17.87 -12.44
C TYR A 234 -11.40 19.13 -12.77
N PHE A 235 -10.12 18.95 -13.13
CA PHE A 235 -9.19 20.05 -13.28
C PHE A 235 -9.24 20.75 -14.64
N ASP A 236 -9.90 20.14 -15.65
CA ASP A 236 -10.06 20.67 -17.01
C ASP A 236 -8.77 21.29 -17.59
N SER A 237 -7.65 20.57 -17.47
CA SER A 237 -6.31 21.09 -17.78
C SER A 237 -5.48 20.08 -18.56
N ALA A 238 -5.20 20.41 -19.83
CA ALA A 238 -4.34 19.59 -20.69
C ALA A 238 -2.92 19.39 -20.11
N ALA A 239 -2.44 20.32 -19.29
CA ALA A 239 -1.15 20.18 -18.61
C ALA A 239 -1.19 19.08 -17.55
N ILE A 240 -2.25 19.05 -16.73
CA ILE A 240 -2.46 18.03 -15.70
C ILE A 240 -2.66 16.65 -16.35
N ASP A 241 -3.44 16.56 -17.43
CA ASP A 241 -3.63 15.33 -18.19
C ASP A 241 -2.29 14.80 -18.75
N THR A 242 -1.47 15.68 -19.31
CA THR A 242 -0.16 15.32 -19.86
C THR A 242 0.79 14.81 -18.77
N ILE A 243 0.80 15.48 -17.60
CA ILE A 243 1.59 15.04 -16.44
C ILE A 243 1.12 13.64 -16.01
N ALA A 244 -0.20 13.42 -15.88
CA ALA A 244 -0.77 12.13 -15.52
C ALA A 244 -0.32 11.04 -16.48
N ILE A 245 -0.44 11.26 -17.79
CA ILE A 245 -0.03 10.30 -18.83
C ILE A 245 1.45 9.94 -18.71
N ILE A 246 2.33 10.94 -18.55
CA ILE A 246 3.78 10.70 -18.44
C ILE A 246 4.09 9.84 -17.22
N PHE A 247 3.53 10.18 -16.07
CA PHE A 247 3.81 9.46 -14.82
C PHE A 247 3.16 8.08 -14.77
N MET A 248 2.00 7.88 -15.42
CA MET A 248 1.42 6.54 -15.61
C MET A 248 2.27 5.63 -16.52
N ILE A 249 3.02 6.19 -17.47
CA ILE A 249 3.93 5.40 -18.34
C ILE A 249 5.22 5.04 -17.59
N ILE A 250 5.69 5.92 -16.70
CA ILE A 250 6.93 5.75 -15.96
C ILE A 250 6.76 4.83 -14.73
N GLY A 251 5.62 4.93 -14.04
CA GLY A 251 5.28 4.11 -12.87
C GLY A 251 5.05 2.66 -13.23
#